data_AF-I4W348-F1
#
_entry.id   AF-I4W348-F1
#
_cell.length_a   1.000
_cell.length_b   1.000
_cell.length_c   1.000
_cell.angle_alpha   90.00
_cell.angle_beta   90.00
_cell.angle_gamma   90.00
#
_symmetry.space_group_name_H-M   'P 1'
#
loop_
_entity.id
_entity.type
_entity.pdbx_description
1 polymer ?
#
loop_
_entity_poly.entity_id
_entity_poly.type
_entity_poly.pdbx_seq_one_letter_code
_entity_poly.pdbx_strand_id
1 'polypeptide(L)'
;MAGKFARSWALMKASAAVLRSDKSLLVFPLLSGLCTLLVAASFLVPVGMMVIGGAHAGEDFHQRMSVGSYLLMFAFYLVQYFVIIFFQTALTGVALMHLRGEPTSVGAGLALARSKLPQIFGYALIAATVGLLLRMIQERLGLIGRLVIGFIGLAWTVATFLVVPVLASKDVGPVDAVKESVELLKRSWGENLIGNGGIGVVFGLLMFLAVLVSAVLIGGAVAMQSVVAIVLAAVIVVVGFVLLALIQSSLQGIYSAALYRYAEAGEASVGFDQALLQQAFAPKKK
;
A
#
# COMPACT_ATOMS: atom_id res chain seq x y z
N MET A 1 -16.49 21.84 5.02
CA MET A 1 -15.98 20.68 4.23
C MET A 1 -14.75 21.03 3.38
N ALA A 2 -14.66 22.24 2.78
CA ALA A 2 -13.50 22.69 2.00
C ALA A 2 -12.13 22.63 2.75
N GLY A 3 -12.12 22.90 4.06
CA GLY A 3 -10.90 22.88 4.88
C GLY A 3 -10.24 21.51 5.03
N LYS A 4 -10.98 20.39 4.85
CA LYS A 4 -10.43 19.02 4.95
C LYS A 4 -9.69 18.61 3.68
N PHE A 5 -10.27 18.92 2.51
CA PHE A 5 -9.63 18.70 1.21
C PHE A 5 -8.40 19.60 1.02
N ALA A 6 -8.46 20.86 1.42
CA ALA A 6 -7.30 21.75 1.41
C ALA A 6 -6.15 21.23 2.31
N ARG A 7 -6.49 20.56 3.43
CA ARG A 7 -5.55 19.91 4.36
C ARG A 7 -4.86 18.70 3.73
N SER A 8 -5.62 17.73 3.23
CA SER A 8 -5.06 16.58 2.52
C SER A 8 -4.25 17.02 1.30
N TRP A 9 -4.66 18.10 0.64
CA TRP A 9 -3.94 18.69 -0.49
C TRP A 9 -2.63 19.37 -0.10
N ALA A 10 -2.58 20.10 1.02
CA ALA A 10 -1.34 20.68 1.55
C ALA A 10 -0.36 19.59 2.01
N LEU A 11 -0.86 18.57 2.69
CA LEU A 11 -0.08 17.40 3.13
C LEU A 11 0.46 16.59 1.93
N MET A 12 -0.37 16.43 0.88
CA MET A 12 0.02 15.81 -0.39
C MET A 12 1.05 16.66 -1.13
N LYS A 13 0.92 17.99 -1.14
CA LYS A 13 1.94 18.90 -1.71
C LYS A 13 3.26 18.84 -0.95
N ALA A 14 3.24 18.79 0.38
CA ALA A 14 4.45 18.64 1.19
C ALA A 14 5.14 17.29 0.90
N SER A 15 4.35 16.21 0.84
CA SER A 15 4.85 14.88 0.46
C SER A 15 5.42 14.87 -0.97
N ALA A 16 4.74 15.55 -1.90
CA ALA A 16 5.21 15.72 -3.27
C ALA A 16 6.43 16.64 -3.39
N ALA A 17 6.60 17.60 -2.47
CA ALA A 17 7.75 18.48 -2.43
C ALA A 17 9.01 17.72 -1.99
N VAL A 18 8.90 16.85 -0.97
CA VAL A 18 9.98 15.93 -0.56
C VAL A 18 10.36 14.97 -1.71
N LEU A 19 9.35 14.42 -2.40
CA LEU A 19 9.58 13.57 -3.57
C LEU A 19 10.22 14.31 -4.75
N ARG A 20 9.93 15.61 -4.90
CA ARG A 20 10.51 16.47 -5.95
C ARG A 20 11.92 16.93 -5.61
N SER A 21 12.23 17.18 -4.34
CA SER A 21 13.56 17.56 -3.89
C SER A 21 14.55 16.40 -3.97
N ASP A 22 14.08 15.16 -3.79
CA ASP A 22 14.91 13.98 -3.93
C ASP A 22 14.22 12.89 -4.78
N LYS A 23 14.40 12.99 -6.10
CA LYS A 23 13.87 12.01 -7.07
C LYS A 23 14.43 10.60 -6.84
N SER A 24 15.52 10.44 -6.08
CA SER A 24 16.05 9.12 -5.74
C SER A 24 15.08 8.31 -4.86
N LEU A 25 14.14 8.97 -4.17
CA LEU A 25 13.11 8.31 -3.36
C LEU A 25 12.10 7.52 -4.20
N LEU A 26 11.94 7.85 -5.49
CA LEU A 26 11.08 7.08 -6.42
C LEU A 26 11.67 5.70 -6.75
N VAL A 27 12.95 5.48 -6.46
CA VAL A 27 13.61 4.19 -6.70
C VAL A 27 13.00 3.09 -5.82
N PHE A 28 12.61 3.37 -4.57
CA PHE A 28 12.02 2.34 -3.69
C PHE A 28 10.67 1.82 -4.20
N PRO A 29 9.67 2.67 -4.52
CA PRO A 29 8.45 2.22 -5.18
C PRO A 29 8.73 1.48 -6.49
N LEU A 30 9.63 1.99 -7.33
CA LEU A 30 9.91 1.39 -8.64
C LEU A 30 10.52 -0.02 -8.49
N LEU A 31 11.51 -0.18 -7.61
CA LEU A 31 12.10 -1.48 -7.29
C LEU A 31 11.06 -2.41 -6.66
N SER A 32 10.19 -1.90 -5.78
CA SER A 32 9.07 -2.66 -5.23
C SER A 32 8.14 -3.16 -6.33
N GLY A 33 7.74 -2.29 -7.26
CA GLY A 33 6.91 -2.65 -8.40
C GLY A 33 7.57 -3.71 -9.28
N LEU A 34 8.86 -3.57 -9.58
CA LEU A 34 9.58 -4.57 -10.37
C LEU A 34 9.69 -5.91 -9.64
N CYS A 35 10.07 -5.91 -8.36
CA CYS A 35 10.19 -7.14 -7.56
C CYS A 35 8.83 -7.83 -7.39
N THR A 36 7.76 -7.09 -7.14
CA THR A 36 6.40 -7.65 -7.02
C THR A 36 5.89 -8.22 -8.34
N LEU A 37 6.24 -7.62 -9.49
CA LEU A 37 5.96 -8.18 -10.82
C LEU A 37 6.77 -9.45 -11.08
N LEU A 38 8.05 -9.49 -10.69
CA LEU A 38 8.87 -10.71 -10.83
C LEU A 38 8.33 -11.85 -9.96
N VAL A 39 7.90 -11.55 -8.73
CA VAL A 39 7.21 -12.53 -7.85
C VAL A 39 5.88 -12.95 -8.46
N ALA A 40 5.09 -12.03 -9.02
CA ALA A 40 3.86 -12.38 -9.73
C ALA A 40 4.15 -13.31 -10.91
N ALA A 41 5.14 -13.01 -11.74
CA ALA A 41 5.50 -13.84 -12.87
C ALA A 41 5.98 -15.23 -12.42
N SER A 42 6.82 -15.33 -11.39
CA SER A 42 7.37 -16.61 -10.94
C SER A 42 6.32 -17.57 -10.36
N PHE A 43 5.22 -17.05 -9.81
CA PHE A 43 4.12 -17.87 -9.30
C PHE A 43 2.99 -18.06 -10.32
N LEU A 44 2.58 -17.01 -11.02
CA LEU A 44 1.42 -17.04 -11.90
C LEU A 44 1.71 -17.70 -13.26
N VAL A 45 2.93 -17.56 -13.82
CA VAL A 45 3.27 -18.17 -15.10
C VAL A 45 3.21 -19.71 -15.02
N PRO A 46 3.85 -20.38 -14.04
CA PRO A 46 3.73 -21.83 -13.92
C PRO A 46 2.29 -22.30 -13.71
N VAL A 47 1.53 -21.59 -12.86
CA VAL A 47 0.10 -21.91 -12.62
C VAL A 47 -0.72 -21.74 -13.90
N GLY A 48 -0.52 -20.65 -14.64
CA GLY A 48 -1.20 -20.41 -15.91
C GLY A 48 -0.86 -21.47 -16.97
N MET A 49 0.41 -21.85 -17.09
CA MET A 49 0.85 -22.93 -17.98
C MET A 49 0.22 -24.28 -17.59
N MET A 50 0.11 -24.57 -16.30
CA MET A 50 -0.52 -25.80 -15.80
C MET A 50 -2.03 -25.81 -16.07
N VAL A 51 -2.71 -24.68 -15.89
CA VAL A 51 -4.15 -24.54 -16.17
C VAL A 51 -4.42 -24.69 -17.68
N ILE A 52 -3.65 -24.01 -18.53
CA ILE A 52 -3.80 -24.08 -19.98
C ILE A 52 -3.47 -25.50 -20.48
N GLY A 53 -2.36 -26.08 -20.02
CA GLY A 53 -1.96 -27.44 -20.36
C GLY A 53 -2.96 -28.50 -19.92
N GLY A 54 -3.52 -28.38 -18.70
CA GLY A 54 -4.55 -29.28 -18.17
C GLY A 54 -5.90 -29.14 -18.90
N ALA A 55 -6.27 -27.91 -19.28
CA ALA A 55 -7.46 -27.66 -20.10
C ALA A 55 -7.34 -28.30 -21.50
N HIS A 56 -6.14 -28.32 -22.09
CA HIS A 56 -5.88 -29.04 -23.35
C HIS A 56 -5.86 -30.57 -23.19
N ALA A 57 -5.55 -31.07 -21.99
CA ALA A 57 -5.54 -32.50 -21.66
C ALA A 57 -6.92 -33.06 -21.24
N GLY A 58 -7.96 -32.22 -21.18
CA GLY A 58 -9.32 -32.63 -20.78
C GLY A 58 -9.45 -32.95 -19.28
N GLU A 59 -8.52 -32.49 -18.44
CA GLU A 59 -8.61 -32.66 -16.99
C GLU A 59 -9.49 -31.57 -16.37
N ASP A 60 -10.49 -31.98 -15.58
CA ASP A 60 -11.31 -31.05 -14.79
C ASP A 60 -10.47 -30.39 -13.69
N PHE A 61 -9.92 -29.20 -13.98
CA PHE A 61 -9.19 -28.37 -13.02
C PHE A 61 -10.00 -28.04 -11.76
N HIS A 62 -11.33 -28.15 -11.83
CA HIS A 62 -12.24 -27.85 -10.73
C HIS A 62 -12.18 -28.82 -9.54
N GLN A 63 -11.60 -30.03 -9.67
CA GLN A 63 -11.83 -31.07 -8.67
C GLN A 63 -10.75 -31.23 -7.58
N ARG A 64 -9.63 -30.50 -7.58
CA ARG A 64 -8.66 -30.57 -6.46
C ARG A 64 -7.98 -29.24 -6.18
N MET A 65 -8.65 -28.36 -5.43
CA MET A 65 -7.95 -27.36 -4.61
C MET A 65 -7.17 -28.11 -3.52
N SER A 66 -6.04 -28.70 -3.89
CA SER A 66 -5.19 -29.51 -3.02
C SER A 66 -4.59 -28.65 -1.91
N VAL A 67 -4.16 -29.27 -0.81
CA VAL A 67 -3.40 -28.57 0.23
C VAL A 67 -2.19 -27.82 -0.38
N GLY A 68 -1.57 -28.39 -1.42
CA GLY A 68 -0.49 -27.75 -2.17
C GLY A 68 -0.90 -26.43 -2.85
N SER A 69 -2.10 -26.35 -3.42
CA SER A 69 -2.61 -25.10 -4.05
C SER A 69 -2.82 -23.98 -3.02
N TYR A 70 -3.36 -24.30 -1.85
CA TYR A 70 -3.53 -23.33 -0.76
C TYR A 70 -2.18 -22.87 -0.20
N LEU A 71 -1.22 -23.78 -0.03
CA LEU A 71 0.14 -23.45 0.39
C LEU A 71 0.84 -22.55 -0.63
N LEU A 72 0.68 -22.83 -1.93
CA LEU A 72 1.25 -22.01 -3.00
C LEU A 72 0.62 -20.61 -3.02
N MET A 73 -0.70 -20.49 -2.87
CA MET A 73 -1.37 -19.20 -2.71
C MET A 73 -0.87 -18.46 -1.48
N PHE A 74 -0.77 -19.12 -0.33
CA PHE A 74 -0.27 -18.49 0.89
C PHE A 74 1.18 -18.01 0.72
N ALA A 75 2.05 -18.82 0.13
CA ALA A 75 3.43 -18.46 -0.17
C ALA A 75 3.51 -17.25 -1.12
N PHE A 76 2.70 -17.24 -2.17
CA PHE A 76 2.59 -16.09 -3.08
C PHE A 76 2.22 -14.81 -2.32
N TYR A 77 1.18 -14.86 -1.47
CA TYR A 77 0.76 -13.71 -0.67
C TYR A 77 1.86 -13.27 0.28
N LEU A 78 2.47 -14.20 1.02
CA LEU A 78 3.52 -13.91 1.98
C LEU A 78 4.71 -13.20 1.32
N VAL A 79 5.20 -13.72 0.19
CA VAL A 79 6.34 -13.13 -0.52
C VAL A 79 5.98 -11.75 -1.07
N GLN A 80 4.76 -11.58 -1.61
CA GLN A 80 4.29 -10.26 -2.06
C GLN A 80 4.26 -9.24 -0.92
N TYR A 81 3.61 -9.58 0.20
CA TYR A 81 3.54 -8.71 1.37
C TYR A 81 4.94 -8.36 1.89
N PHE A 82 5.83 -9.36 1.98
CA PHE A 82 7.20 -9.16 2.42
C PHE A 82 7.95 -8.16 1.53
N VAL A 83 7.90 -8.32 0.21
CA VAL A 83 8.55 -7.40 -0.73
C VAL A 83 8.00 -5.98 -0.60
N ILE A 84 6.67 -5.84 -0.57
CA ILE A 84 6.01 -4.53 -0.45
C ILE A 84 6.43 -3.84 0.85
N ILE A 85 6.30 -4.53 1.98
CA ILE A 85 6.61 -3.99 3.31
C ILE A 85 8.10 -3.67 3.44
N PHE A 86 9.00 -4.46 2.83
CA PHE A 86 10.43 -4.19 2.83
C PHE A 86 10.76 -2.84 2.18
N PHE A 87 10.27 -2.61 0.96
CA PHE A 87 10.52 -1.34 0.27
C PHE A 87 9.77 -0.17 0.88
N GLN A 88 8.57 -0.39 1.45
CA GLN A 88 7.86 0.63 2.21
C GLN A 88 8.61 1.02 3.48
N THR A 89 9.20 0.06 4.20
CA THR A 89 10.05 0.33 5.38
C THR A 89 11.27 1.14 4.97
N ALA A 90 11.93 0.78 3.86
CA ALA A 90 13.07 1.53 3.34
C ALA A 90 12.71 2.99 3.00
N LEU A 91 11.63 3.20 2.24
CA LEU A 91 11.14 4.52 1.87
C LEU A 91 10.75 5.35 3.10
N THR A 92 9.98 4.76 4.00
CA THR A 92 9.50 5.41 5.23
C THR A 92 10.68 5.78 6.13
N GLY A 93 11.68 4.90 6.25
CA GLY A 93 12.89 5.18 7.01
C GLY A 93 13.68 6.37 6.46
N VAL A 94 13.90 6.43 5.14
CA VAL A 94 14.56 7.59 4.53
C VAL A 94 13.74 8.86 4.70
N ALA A 95 12.41 8.77 4.59
CA ALA A 95 11.54 9.91 4.86
C ALA A 95 11.69 10.39 6.32
N LEU A 96 11.78 9.48 7.29
CA LEU A 96 12.01 9.83 8.70
C LEU A 96 13.39 10.47 8.92
N MET A 97 14.45 9.94 8.29
CA MET A 97 15.80 10.52 8.32
C MET A 97 15.80 11.94 7.76
N HIS A 98 15.17 12.15 6.59
CA HIS A 98 15.04 13.46 5.97
C HIS A 98 14.32 14.45 6.88
N LEU A 99 13.23 14.01 7.50
CA LEU A 99 12.44 14.79 8.44
C LEU A 99 13.20 15.13 9.74
N ARG A 100 14.26 14.40 10.07
CA ARG A 100 15.17 14.68 11.21
C ARG A 100 16.39 15.53 10.81
N GLY A 101 16.53 15.88 9.53
CA GLY A 101 17.71 16.58 9.01
C GLY A 101 18.94 15.68 8.90
N GLU A 102 18.78 14.36 8.94
CA GLU A 102 19.86 13.39 8.77
C GLU A 102 20.22 13.21 7.29
N PRO A 103 21.48 12.88 6.95
CA PRO A 103 21.88 12.62 5.57
C PRO A 103 21.13 11.41 4.99
N THR A 104 20.47 11.61 3.85
CA THR A 104 19.64 10.59 3.21
C THR A 104 20.31 9.97 1.98
N SER A 105 20.12 8.66 1.81
CA SER A 105 20.48 7.96 0.56
C SER A 105 19.63 6.71 0.37
N VAL A 106 19.54 6.23 -0.89
CA VAL A 106 18.88 4.96 -1.21
C VAL A 106 19.53 3.79 -0.46
N GLY A 107 20.87 3.80 -0.37
CA GLY A 107 21.64 2.79 0.36
C GLY A 107 21.31 2.75 1.85
N ALA A 108 21.15 3.92 2.49
CA ALA A 108 20.75 4.02 3.90
C ALA A 108 19.35 3.41 4.14
N GLY A 109 18.39 3.69 3.26
CA GLY A 109 17.05 3.10 3.34
C GLY A 109 17.05 1.58 3.18
N LEU A 110 17.80 1.06 2.21
CA LEU A 110 17.94 -0.39 2.01
C LEU A 110 18.67 -1.06 3.18
N ALA A 111 19.69 -0.42 3.74
CA ALA A 111 20.40 -0.92 4.91
C ALA A 111 19.50 -0.97 6.15
N LEU A 112 18.68 0.06 6.36
CA LEU A 112 17.68 0.08 7.43
C LEU A 112 16.64 -1.03 7.26
N ALA A 113 16.05 -1.18 6.06
CA ALA A 113 15.10 -2.26 5.84
C ALA A 113 15.73 -3.65 6.02
N ARG A 114 17.01 -3.81 5.66
CA ARG A 114 17.76 -5.05 5.89
C ARG A 114 17.98 -5.35 7.38
N SER A 115 18.25 -4.35 8.22
CA SER A 115 18.39 -4.57 9.65
C SER A 115 17.08 -4.97 10.34
N LYS A 116 15.93 -4.69 9.69
CA LYS A 116 14.58 -5.03 10.18
C LYS A 116 13.97 -6.27 9.52
N LEU A 117 14.78 -7.11 8.85
CA LEU A 117 14.28 -8.29 8.10
C LEU A 117 13.39 -9.23 8.94
N PRO A 118 13.79 -9.65 10.16
CA PRO A 118 12.95 -10.53 10.99
C PRO A 118 11.59 -9.91 11.32
N GLN A 119 11.58 -8.62 11.63
CA GLN A 119 10.37 -7.88 12.00
C GLN A 119 9.46 -7.68 10.79
N ILE A 120 10.02 -7.33 9.62
CA ILE A 120 9.29 -7.21 8.35
C ILE A 120 8.67 -8.55 7.96
N PHE A 121 9.44 -9.64 8.05
CA PHE A 121 8.93 -10.98 7.73
C PHE A 121 7.81 -11.42 8.67
N GLY A 122 7.99 -11.21 9.98
CA GLY A 122 6.97 -11.52 10.97
C GLY A 122 5.69 -10.70 10.77
N TYR A 123 5.81 -9.43 10.41
CA TYR A 123 4.63 -8.61 10.11
C TYR A 123 3.97 -9.00 8.78
N ALA A 124 4.76 -9.36 7.76
CA ALA A 124 4.23 -9.89 6.50
C ALA A 124 3.42 -11.18 6.71
N LEU A 125 3.85 -12.07 7.60
CA LEU A 125 3.08 -13.26 8.00
C LEU A 125 1.73 -12.88 8.60
N ILE A 126 1.70 -11.91 9.53
CA ILE A 126 0.46 -11.42 10.14
C ILE A 126 -0.46 -10.82 9.06
N ALA A 127 0.07 -9.93 8.22
CA ALA A 127 -0.69 -9.24 7.18
C ALA A 127 -1.25 -10.21 6.13
N ALA A 128 -0.44 -11.17 5.67
CA ALA A 128 -0.87 -12.19 4.72
C ALA A 128 -1.95 -13.10 5.31
N THR A 129 -1.80 -13.51 6.57
CA THR A 129 -2.78 -14.34 7.27
C THR A 129 -4.11 -13.61 7.43
N VAL A 130 -4.09 -12.37 7.92
CA VAL A 130 -5.31 -11.57 8.09
C VAL A 130 -5.98 -11.29 6.74
N GLY A 131 -5.22 -10.91 5.72
CA GLY A 131 -5.76 -10.66 4.38
C GLY A 131 -6.44 -11.89 3.79
N LEU A 132 -5.81 -13.06 3.91
CA LEU A 132 -6.36 -14.33 3.41
C LEU A 132 -7.58 -14.78 4.21
N LEU A 133 -7.58 -14.64 5.54
CA LEU A 133 -8.74 -14.95 6.39
C LEU A 133 -9.94 -14.05 6.04
N LEU A 134 -9.73 -12.73 5.92
CA LEU A 134 -10.80 -11.81 5.54
C LEU A 134 -11.40 -12.18 4.18
N ARG A 135 -10.55 -12.53 3.21
CA ARG A 135 -10.99 -12.95 1.88
C ARG A 135 -11.79 -14.26 1.93
N MET A 136 -11.31 -15.27 2.64
CA MET A 136 -12.02 -16.55 2.79
C MET A 136 -13.40 -16.37 3.43
N ILE A 137 -13.51 -15.46 4.39
CA ILE A 137 -14.80 -15.17 5.04
C ILE A 137 -15.71 -14.39 4.09
N GLN A 138 -15.19 -13.40 3.35
CA GLN A 138 -15.98 -12.65 2.35
C GLN A 138 -16.58 -13.54 1.27
N GLU A 139 -15.83 -14.54 0.79
CA GLU A 139 -16.29 -15.46 -0.27
C GLU A 139 -17.45 -16.36 0.19
N ARG A 140 -17.60 -16.60 1.49
CA ARG A 140 -18.65 -17.45 2.08
C ARG A 140 -19.90 -16.70 2.53
N LEU A 141 -19.90 -15.38 2.43
CA LEU A 141 -20.96 -14.53 2.99
C LEU A 141 -21.85 -13.88 1.91
N GLY A 142 -23.14 -13.76 2.24
CA GLY A 142 -24.09 -12.92 1.49
C GLY A 142 -23.75 -11.42 1.57
N LEU A 143 -24.52 -10.59 0.88
CA LEU A 143 -24.28 -9.13 0.77
C LEU A 143 -24.03 -8.44 2.13
N ILE A 144 -24.84 -8.77 3.15
CA ILE A 144 -24.71 -8.18 4.50
C ILE A 144 -23.40 -8.60 5.18
N GLY A 145 -23.01 -9.88 5.05
CA GLY A 145 -21.76 -10.35 5.63
C GLY A 145 -20.53 -9.75 4.94
N ARG A 146 -20.58 -9.51 3.63
CA ARG A 146 -19.53 -8.79 2.91
C ARG A 146 -19.36 -7.35 3.40
N LEU A 147 -20.45 -6.65 3.72
CA LEU A 147 -20.39 -5.32 4.32
C LEU A 147 -19.69 -5.34 5.69
N VAL A 148 -20.07 -6.27 6.57
CA VAL A 148 -19.45 -6.42 7.90
C VAL A 148 -17.95 -6.70 7.80
N ILE A 149 -17.54 -7.63 6.94
CA ILE A 149 -16.11 -7.90 6.74
C ILE A 149 -15.39 -6.72 6.11
N GLY A 150 -16.07 -5.95 5.25
CA GLY A 150 -15.55 -4.67 4.75
C GLY A 150 -15.18 -3.70 5.88
N PHE A 151 -16.05 -3.55 6.88
CA PHE A 151 -15.75 -2.73 8.07
C PHE A 151 -14.58 -3.27 8.90
N ILE A 152 -14.48 -4.60 9.05
CA ILE A 152 -13.34 -5.22 9.73
C ILE A 152 -12.04 -4.96 8.94
N GLY A 153 -12.08 -5.05 7.62
CA GLY A 153 -10.93 -4.70 6.76
C GLY A 153 -10.53 -3.23 6.85
N LEU A 154 -11.51 -2.32 7.00
CA LEU A 154 -11.24 -0.90 7.26
C LEU A 154 -10.60 -0.70 8.64
N ALA A 155 -11.12 -1.36 9.68
CA ALA A 155 -10.54 -1.31 11.02
C ALA A 155 -9.12 -1.86 11.05
N TRP A 156 -8.85 -2.94 10.31
CA TRP A 156 -7.50 -3.48 10.13
C TRP A 156 -6.58 -2.47 9.45
N THR A 157 -7.00 -1.90 8.32
CA THR A 157 -6.24 -0.89 7.57
C THR A 157 -5.85 0.28 8.46
N VAL A 158 -6.81 0.77 9.25
CA VAL A 158 -6.61 1.81 10.26
C VAL A 158 -5.59 1.36 11.29
N ALA A 159 -5.81 0.22 11.95
CA ALA A 159 -4.95 -0.29 13.00
C ALA A 159 -3.49 -0.46 12.55
N THR A 160 -3.27 -0.85 11.30
CA THR A 160 -1.94 -1.10 10.74
C THR A 160 -1.28 0.12 10.09
N PHE A 161 -1.96 1.27 10.06
CA PHE A 161 -1.54 2.42 9.27
C PHE A 161 -0.14 2.96 9.65
N LEU A 162 0.24 2.88 10.93
CA LEU A 162 1.53 3.35 11.44
C LEU A 162 2.54 2.22 11.70
N VAL A 163 2.23 0.97 11.33
CA VAL A 163 3.13 -0.17 11.61
C VAL A 163 4.46 -0.03 10.89
N VAL A 164 4.45 0.36 9.61
CA VAL A 164 5.69 0.51 8.83
C VAL A 164 6.61 1.59 9.42
N PRO A 165 6.12 2.81 9.76
CA PRO A 165 6.92 3.78 10.51
C PRO A 165 7.45 3.27 11.85
N VAL A 166 6.63 2.54 12.62
CA VAL A 166 7.05 1.95 13.90
C VAL A 166 8.19 0.95 13.68
N LEU A 167 8.07 0.04 12.70
CA LEU A 167 9.11 -0.93 12.35
C LEU A 167 10.39 -0.25 11.86
N ALA A 168 10.27 0.84 11.10
CA ALA A 168 11.41 1.60 10.63
C ALA A 168 12.14 2.33 11.77
N SER A 169 11.40 2.86 12.75
CA SER A 169 11.96 3.72 13.80
C SER A 169 12.33 2.99 15.10
N LYS A 170 11.68 1.87 15.42
CA LYS A 170 11.85 1.15 16.69
C LYS A 170 12.29 -0.30 16.45
N ASP A 171 12.99 -0.87 17.42
CA ASP A 171 13.35 -2.30 17.44
C ASP A 171 12.31 -3.10 18.22
N VAL A 172 11.10 -3.18 17.66
CA VAL A 172 9.97 -3.92 18.27
C VAL A 172 9.57 -5.11 17.42
N GLY A 173 9.06 -6.16 18.07
CA GLY A 173 8.52 -7.32 17.38
C GLY A 173 7.29 -6.96 16.54
N PRO A 174 6.92 -7.80 15.55
CA PRO A 174 5.83 -7.52 14.61
C PRO A 174 4.46 -7.34 15.28
N VAL A 175 4.19 -8.09 16.34
CA VAL A 175 2.94 -7.97 17.12
C VAL A 175 2.92 -6.66 17.91
N ASP A 176 4.04 -6.30 18.53
CA ASP A 176 4.14 -5.06 19.31
C ASP A 176 4.13 -3.83 18.40
N ALA A 177 4.65 -3.94 17.18
CA ALA A 177 4.52 -2.88 16.17
C ALA A 177 3.05 -2.57 15.83
N VAL A 178 2.20 -3.61 15.74
CA VAL A 178 0.74 -3.44 15.55
C VAL A 178 0.09 -2.80 16.78
N LYS A 179 0.44 -3.25 17.99
CA LYS A 179 -0.08 -2.65 19.23
C LYS A 179 0.30 -1.18 19.35
N GLU A 180 1.57 -0.85 19.11
CA GLU A 180 2.11 0.51 19.14
C GLU A 180 1.43 1.39 18.10
N SER A 181 1.21 0.88 16.87
CA SER A 181 0.46 1.60 15.83
C SER A 181 -0.95 1.95 16.31
N VAL A 182 -1.66 1.00 16.92
CA VAL A 182 -3.00 1.23 17.48
C VAL A 182 -2.96 2.23 18.64
N GLU A 183 -1.97 2.14 19.52
CA GLU A 183 -1.82 3.06 20.65
C GLU A 183 -1.52 4.49 20.22
N LEU A 184 -0.59 4.67 19.28
CA LEU A 184 -0.29 5.96 18.67
C LEU A 184 -1.54 6.55 18.01
N LEU A 185 -2.30 5.76 17.26
CA LEU A 185 -3.56 6.20 16.65
C LEU A 185 -4.61 6.60 17.68
N LYS A 186 -4.79 5.81 18.75
CA LYS A 186 -5.72 6.14 19.83
C LYS A 186 -5.36 7.47 20.50
N ARG A 187 -4.07 7.67 20.79
CA ARG A 187 -3.55 8.89 21.45
C ARG A 187 -3.66 10.12 20.56
N SER A 188 -3.36 9.99 19.27
CA SER A 188 -3.26 11.14 18.36
C SER A 188 -4.50 11.40 17.49
N TRP A 189 -5.42 10.44 17.32
CA TRP A 189 -6.51 10.57 16.33
C TRP A 189 -7.93 10.28 16.84
N GLY A 190 -8.12 9.66 18.01
CA GLY A 190 -9.43 9.45 18.64
C GLY A 190 -10.57 9.05 17.68
N GLU A 191 -11.79 9.57 17.90
CA GLU A 191 -12.96 9.34 17.04
C GLU A 191 -12.90 10.06 15.67
N ASN A 192 -11.95 10.99 15.46
CA ASN A 192 -11.89 11.82 14.26
C ASN A 192 -11.26 11.13 13.04
N LEU A 193 -10.64 9.96 13.22
CA LEU A 193 -9.91 9.24 12.17
C LEU A 193 -10.81 8.81 11.00
N ILE A 194 -12.07 8.46 11.28
CA ILE A 194 -13.06 8.04 10.27
C ILE A 194 -13.38 9.17 9.27
N GLY A 195 -13.17 10.43 9.67
CA GLY A 195 -13.54 11.62 8.89
C GLY A 195 -12.45 12.19 7.98
N ASN A 196 -11.26 11.58 7.89
CA ASN A 196 -10.06 12.11 7.20
C ASN A 196 -9.59 11.27 5.99
N GLY A 197 -10.40 10.33 5.49
CA GLY A 197 -10.10 9.47 4.34
C GLY A 197 -9.99 10.17 2.97
N GLY A 198 -9.57 11.43 2.91
CA GLY A 198 -9.51 12.22 1.67
C GLY A 198 -8.56 11.64 0.63
N ILE A 199 -7.42 11.08 1.05
CA ILE A 199 -6.45 10.47 0.13
C ILE A 199 -7.04 9.25 -0.56
N GLY A 200 -7.71 8.36 0.20
CA GLY A 200 -8.35 7.17 -0.35
C GLY A 200 -9.47 7.50 -1.34
N VAL A 201 -10.26 8.55 -1.05
CA VAL A 201 -11.33 9.02 -1.97
C VAL A 201 -10.74 9.60 -3.25
N VAL A 202 -9.70 10.43 -3.16
CA VAL A 202 -9.04 11.02 -4.34
C VAL A 202 -8.41 9.94 -5.21
N PHE A 203 -7.65 9.01 -4.63
CA PHE A 203 -7.05 7.91 -5.38
C PHE A 203 -8.09 6.91 -5.91
N GLY A 204 -9.17 6.68 -5.17
CA GLY A 204 -10.30 5.88 -5.64
C GLY A 204 -10.95 6.47 -6.88
N LEU A 205 -11.16 7.79 -6.89
CA LEU A 205 -11.67 8.49 -8.07
C LEU A 205 -10.67 8.46 -9.24
N LEU A 206 -9.39 8.69 -8.98
CA LEU A 206 -8.34 8.60 -10.00
C LEU A 206 -8.25 7.19 -10.60
N MET A 207 -8.32 6.14 -9.78
CA MET A 207 -8.37 4.75 -10.24
C MET A 207 -9.62 4.48 -11.07
N PHE A 208 -10.78 4.95 -10.63
CA PHE A 208 -12.02 4.79 -11.37
C PHE A 208 -11.94 5.44 -12.76
N LEU A 209 -11.43 6.68 -12.84
CA LEU A 209 -11.21 7.38 -14.10
C LEU A 209 -10.17 6.67 -14.97
N ALA A 210 -9.09 6.16 -14.38
CA ALA A 210 -8.06 5.40 -15.11
C ALA A 210 -8.64 4.11 -15.70
N VAL A 211 -9.52 3.40 -14.99
CA VAL A 211 -10.22 2.21 -15.51
C VAL A 211 -11.13 2.59 -16.68
N LEU A 212 -11.91 3.67 -16.58
CA LEU A 212 -12.77 4.13 -17.67
C LEU A 212 -11.95 4.49 -18.93
N VAL A 213 -10.87 5.25 -18.77
CA VAL A 213 -9.97 5.60 -19.87
C VAL A 213 -9.38 4.34 -20.49
N SER A 214 -8.95 3.38 -19.66
CA SER A 214 -8.37 2.12 -20.13
C SER A 214 -9.38 1.27 -20.91
N ALA A 215 -10.64 1.22 -20.48
CA ALA A 215 -11.70 0.51 -21.18
C ALA A 215 -11.97 1.13 -22.56
N VAL A 216 -11.97 2.46 -22.67
CA VAL A 216 -12.10 3.17 -23.95
C VAL A 216 -10.89 2.92 -24.85
N LEU A 217 -9.68 2.98 -24.29
CA LEU A 217 -8.43 2.84 -25.05
C LEU A 217 -8.25 1.41 -25.59
N ILE A 218 -8.51 0.40 -24.77
CA ILE A 218 -8.50 -1.01 -25.18
C ILE A 218 -9.68 -1.31 -26.11
N GLY A 219 -10.89 -0.85 -25.79
CA GLY A 219 -12.07 -1.07 -26.63
C GLY A 219 -11.91 -0.47 -28.04
N GLY A 220 -11.35 0.73 -28.13
CA GLY A 220 -11.01 1.37 -29.40
C GLY A 220 -9.94 0.60 -30.19
N ALA A 221 -8.89 0.12 -29.51
CA ALA A 221 -7.85 -0.68 -30.15
C ALA A 221 -8.37 -2.04 -30.67
N VAL A 222 -9.28 -2.69 -29.92
CA VAL A 222 -9.95 -3.93 -30.34
C VAL A 222 -10.86 -3.68 -31.53
N ALA A 223 -11.61 -2.56 -31.55
CA ALA A 223 -12.45 -2.20 -32.69
C ALA A 223 -11.66 -1.99 -33.99
N MET A 224 -10.39 -1.59 -33.89
CA MET A 224 -9.48 -1.47 -35.04
C MET A 224 -8.96 -2.80 -35.57
N GLN A 225 -9.23 -3.94 -34.90
CA GLN A 225 -8.76 -5.28 -35.27
C GLN A 225 -7.22 -5.36 -35.46
N SER A 226 -6.48 -4.43 -34.86
CA SER A 226 -5.03 -4.33 -35.02
C SER A 226 -4.33 -4.85 -33.78
N VAL A 227 -3.59 -5.96 -33.93
CA VAL A 227 -2.79 -6.55 -32.85
C VAL A 227 -1.79 -5.52 -32.31
N VAL A 228 -1.18 -4.72 -33.18
CA VAL A 228 -0.23 -3.67 -32.78
C VAL A 228 -0.92 -2.59 -31.94
N ALA A 229 -2.12 -2.14 -32.33
CA ALA A 229 -2.88 -1.17 -31.55
C ALA A 229 -3.28 -1.72 -30.19
N ILE A 230 -3.69 -2.99 -30.12
CA ILE A 230 -4.07 -3.67 -28.87
C ILE A 230 -2.86 -3.78 -27.94
N VAL A 231 -1.70 -4.21 -28.46
CA VAL A 231 -0.47 -4.34 -27.67
C VAL A 231 -0.03 -2.97 -27.15
N LEU A 232 -0.03 -1.93 -27.99
CA LEU A 232 0.32 -0.57 -27.57
C LEU A 232 -0.66 -0.04 -26.51
N ALA A 233 -1.96 -0.23 -26.70
CA ALA A 233 -2.98 0.17 -25.72
C ALA A 233 -2.77 -0.55 -24.38
N ALA A 234 -2.51 -1.86 -24.40
CA ALA A 234 -2.24 -2.64 -23.21
C ALA A 234 -0.97 -2.13 -22.47
N VAL A 235 0.11 -1.85 -23.20
CA VAL A 235 1.33 -1.29 -22.61
C VAL A 235 1.07 0.07 -21.96
N ILE A 236 0.36 0.97 -22.64
CA ILE A 236 0.02 2.31 -22.10
C ILE A 236 -0.81 2.17 -20.82
N VAL A 237 -1.81 1.30 -20.83
CA VAL A 237 -2.67 1.02 -19.68
C VAL A 237 -1.84 0.50 -18.51
N VAL A 238 -1.01 -0.52 -18.74
CA VAL A 238 -0.15 -1.11 -17.69
C VAL A 238 0.80 -0.06 -17.12
N VAL A 239 1.50 0.71 -17.97
CA VAL A 239 2.42 1.77 -17.53
C VAL A 239 1.68 2.84 -16.73
N GLY A 240 0.50 3.26 -17.18
CA GLY A 240 -0.33 4.25 -16.49
C GLY A 240 -0.75 3.78 -15.10
N PHE A 241 -1.24 2.54 -14.97
CA PHE A 241 -1.60 1.96 -13.67
C PHE A 241 -0.38 1.80 -12.76
N VAL A 242 0.76 1.37 -13.29
CA VAL A 242 2.00 1.27 -12.52
C VAL A 242 2.38 2.65 -11.98
N LEU A 243 2.46 3.68 -12.83
CA LEU A 243 2.81 5.03 -12.40
C LEU A 243 1.85 5.56 -11.32
N LEU A 244 0.54 5.37 -11.51
CA LEU A 244 -0.47 5.79 -10.55
C LEU A 244 -0.30 5.07 -9.20
N ALA A 245 -0.07 3.75 -9.23
CA ALA A 245 0.18 2.95 -8.03
C ALA A 245 1.48 3.35 -7.33
N LEU A 246 2.55 3.65 -8.08
CA LEU A 246 3.82 4.13 -7.51
C LEU A 246 3.63 5.46 -6.78
N ILE A 247 2.95 6.41 -7.43
CA ILE A 247 2.65 7.72 -6.82
C ILE A 247 1.80 7.55 -5.56
N GLN A 248 0.77 6.71 -5.62
CA GLN A 248 -0.09 6.42 -4.46
C GLN A 248 0.72 5.84 -3.29
N SER A 249 1.53 4.82 -3.56
CA SER A 249 2.34 4.13 -2.55
C SER A 249 3.34 5.08 -1.89
N SER A 250 4.04 5.90 -2.68
CA SER A 250 4.96 6.93 -2.17
C SER A 250 4.26 7.92 -1.25
N LEU A 251 3.14 8.48 -1.70
CA LEU A 251 2.40 9.47 -0.94
C LEU A 251 1.84 8.88 0.36
N GLN A 252 1.37 7.64 0.34
CA GLN A 252 0.89 6.95 1.54
C GLN A 252 2.02 6.69 2.54
N GLY A 253 3.20 6.26 2.08
CA GLY A 253 4.37 6.06 2.95
C GLY A 253 4.86 7.35 3.59
N ILE A 254 5.02 8.42 2.80
CA ILE A 254 5.45 9.73 3.31
C ILE A 254 4.40 10.31 4.28
N TYR A 255 3.12 10.19 3.94
CA TYR A 255 2.03 10.62 4.81
C TYR A 255 2.08 9.87 6.14
N SER A 256 2.19 8.54 6.12
CA SER A 256 2.30 7.73 7.34
C SER A 256 3.53 8.12 8.19
N ALA A 257 4.70 8.36 7.56
CA ALA A 257 5.90 8.83 8.25
C ALA A 257 5.69 10.18 8.96
N ALA A 258 5.10 11.16 8.27
CA ALA A 258 4.82 12.48 8.82
C ALA A 258 3.84 12.41 10.00
N LEU A 259 2.80 11.58 9.87
CA LEU A 259 1.83 11.38 10.95
C LEU A 259 2.45 10.68 12.17
N TYR A 260 3.28 9.67 11.93
CA TYR A 260 4.02 8.98 12.99
C TYR A 260 4.88 9.96 13.80
N ARG A 261 5.68 10.81 13.12
CA ARG A 261 6.54 11.78 13.81
C ARG A 261 5.75 12.77 14.65
N TYR A 262 4.62 13.26 14.14
CA TYR A 262 3.76 14.16 14.92
C TYR A 262 3.19 13.46 16.16
N ALA A 263 2.74 12.21 16.03
CA ALA A 263 2.20 11.42 17.13
C ALA A 263 3.24 11.10 18.21
N GLU A 264 4.52 10.91 17.83
CA GLU A 264 5.61 10.58 18.74
C GLU A 264 6.24 11.82 19.39
N ALA A 265 6.53 12.88 18.63
CA ALA A 265 7.33 14.01 19.09
C ALA A 265 6.50 15.24 19.51
N GLY A 266 5.21 15.31 19.18
CA GLY A 266 4.37 16.49 19.45
C GLY A 266 4.73 17.75 18.66
N GLU A 267 5.80 17.70 17.85
CA GLU A 267 6.30 18.81 17.03
C GLU A 267 5.97 18.63 15.55
N ALA A 268 5.77 19.76 14.87
CA ALA A 268 5.45 19.77 13.46
C ALA A 268 6.65 19.33 12.58
N SER A 269 6.34 18.48 11.60
CA SER A 269 7.01 18.45 10.28
C SER A 269 7.95 19.59 9.91
N VAL A 270 9.26 19.41 9.65
CA VAL A 270 9.97 20.42 8.84
C VAL A 270 9.32 20.39 7.44
N GLY A 271 8.73 21.50 7.01
CA GLY A 271 7.89 21.57 5.79
C GLY A 271 6.39 21.37 6.00
N PHE A 272 5.91 21.20 7.24
CA PHE A 272 4.49 21.23 7.59
C PHE A 272 4.22 22.39 8.54
N ASP A 273 3.19 23.18 8.23
CA ASP A 273 2.81 24.32 9.06
C ASP A 273 2.28 23.82 10.41
N GLN A 274 2.88 24.29 11.51
CA GLN A 274 2.54 23.89 12.87
C GLN A 274 1.07 24.23 13.21
N ALA A 275 0.54 25.28 12.58
CA ALA A 275 -0.87 25.66 12.66
C ALA A 275 -1.81 24.67 11.95
N LEU A 276 -1.37 24.03 10.85
CA LEU A 276 -2.15 23.03 10.11
C LEU A 276 -2.23 21.69 10.85
N LEU A 277 -1.15 21.33 11.55
CA LEU A 277 -1.13 20.17 12.44
C LEU A 277 -1.98 20.48 13.69
N GLN A 278 -1.74 21.55 14.44
CA GLN A 278 -2.55 21.88 15.63
C GLN A 278 -4.06 21.99 15.35
N GLN A 279 -4.48 22.51 14.19
CA GLN A 279 -5.91 22.54 13.81
C GLN A 279 -6.46 21.18 13.32
N ALA A 280 -5.61 20.19 13.04
CA ALA A 280 -6.01 18.80 12.80
C ALA A 280 -6.25 18.03 14.11
N PHE A 281 -5.72 18.52 15.23
CA PHE A 281 -5.68 17.81 16.52
C PHE A 281 -6.42 18.51 17.67
N ALA A 282 -7.04 19.68 17.44
CA ALA A 282 -7.84 20.34 18.47
C ALA A 282 -9.14 19.56 18.74
N PRO A 283 -9.44 19.19 20.01
CA PRO A 283 -10.73 18.61 20.36
C PRO A 283 -11.81 19.66 20.09
N LYS A 284 -12.93 19.21 19.52
CA LYS A 284 -14.09 20.06 19.26
C LYS A 284 -14.57 20.58 20.62
N LYS A 285 -14.38 21.89 20.90
CA LYS A 285 -15.08 22.51 22.03
C LYS A 285 -16.58 22.36 21.76
N LYS A 286 -17.28 21.83 22.76
CA LYS A 286 -18.73 21.64 22.78
C LYS A 286 -19.45 22.95 22.45
#